data_AF-A0A7H4LC61-F1
#
_entry.id   AF-A0A7H4LC61-F1
#
_cell.length_a   1.000
_cell.length_b   1.000
_cell.length_c   1.000
_cell.angle_alpha   90.00
_cell.angle_beta   90.00
_cell.angle_gamma   90.00
#
_symmetry.space_group_name_H-M   'P 1'
#
loop_
_entity.id
_entity.type
_entity.pdbx_description
1 polymer ?
#
loop_
_entity_poly.entity_id
_entity_poly.type
_entity_poly.pdbx_seq_one_letter_code
_entity_poly.pdbx_strand_id
1 'polypeptide(L)'
;MVFEDESSEETSSLPYMHSTSSTDRLNQVRQVPFSVEDPDYQGLELETMSPCEKHGKASERLVAFEGTDTGRRFLACAEPPLRYRALPFLTLRNLACIFQQWASSSALGLREQAQMAKRDAESEKLKQNYEVLLNLTRAQATIIQNLKLKHITDKQLLSEAKMNLELKNAELTKSEEKLTQDKLELKFQVADLLKGKEKHGEEMVQLELQFAELMKAEEKLKEKIKGIQAILEK
;
A
#
# COMPACT_ATOMS: atom_id res chain seq x y z
N MET A 1 20.30 -25.13 -2.13
CA MET A 1 20.05 -24.47 -0.83
C MET A 1 21.40 -24.27 -0.18
N VAL A 2 21.93 -23.05 -0.24
CA VAL A 2 23.01 -22.55 0.63
C VAL A 2 22.70 -21.06 0.77
N PHE A 3 22.38 -20.63 1.99
CA PHE A 3 22.26 -19.23 2.35
C PHE A 3 23.48 -18.91 3.21
N GLU A 4 24.31 -17.97 2.75
CA GLU A 4 25.36 -17.35 3.55
C GLU A 4 24.76 -16.05 4.11
N ASP A 5 24.59 -16.00 5.43
CA ASP A 5 24.35 -14.77 6.19
C ASP A 5 25.68 -14.36 6.83
N GLU A 6 26.23 -13.21 6.40
CA GLU A 6 27.31 -12.51 7.10
C GLU A 6 26.94 -11.03 7.24
N SER A 7 26.79 -10.57 8.49
CA SER A 7 27.25 -9.28 9.02
C SER A 7 26.53 -9.06 10.37
N SER A 8 27.07 -9.50 11.52
CA SER A 8 28.20 -9.01 12.32
C SER A 8 27.84 -7.86 13.28
N GLU A 9 28.22 -8.08 14.55
CA GLU A 9 28.43 -7.11 15.65
C GLU A 9 27.34 -6.98 16.74
N GLU A 10 27.37 -7.90 17.73
CA GLU A 10 26.94 -7.59 19.10
C GLU A 10 28.12 -7.80 20.06
N THR A 11 28.94 -6.77 20.23
CA THR A 11 29.75 -6.57 21.44
C THR A 11 29.83 -5.08 21.74
N SER A 12 29.12 -4.59 22.76
CA SER A 12 29.72 -3.83 23.85
C SER A 12 28.65 -3.48 24.89
N SER A 13 28.83 -4.01 26.09
CA SER A 13 28.05 -3.70 27.28
C SER A 13 28.45 -2.33 27.82
N LEU A 14 27.52 -1.40 27.93
CA LEU A 14 27.68 -0.20 28.76
C LEU A 14 27.02 -0.41 30.14
N PRO A 15 27.64 0.07 31.23
CA PRO A 15 27.23 -0.28 32.58
C PRO A 15 25.98 0.50 33.01
N TYR A 16 24.97 -0.27 33.41
CA TYR A 16 23.78 0.17 34.12
C TYR A 16 24.17 0.58 35.56
N MET A 17 24.05 1.86 35.88
CA MET A 17 24.33 2.39 37.22
C MET A 17 23.21 1.99 38.18
N HIS A 18 23.50 1.00 39.04
CA HIS A 18 22.66 0.62 40.17
C HIS A 18 22.74 1.66 41.28
N SER A 19 21.59 2.24 41.65
CA SER A 19 21.40 2.96 42.90
C SER A 19 20.91 1.99 43.97
N THR A 20 21.67 1.82 45.06
CA THR A 20 21.12 1.35 46.33
C THR A 20 21.88 1.95 47.52
N SER A 21 21.11 2.57 48.44
CA SER A 21 21.17 2.47 49.91
C SER A 21 22.49 2.82 50.64
N SER A 22 22.57 3.48 51.79
CA SER A 22 21.68 4.13 52.76
C SER A 22 22.60 4.47 53.95
N THR A 23 22.41 5.63 54.61
CA THR A 23 22.36 5.84 56.08
C THR A 23 22.98 7.16 56.56
N ASP A 24 22.11 7.86 57.30
CA ASP A 24 22.23 8.92 58.30
C ASP A 24 23.57 9.58 58.70
N ARG A 25 23.49 10.93 58.72
CA ARG A 25 23.81 11.88 59.81
C ARG A 25 25.25 11.93 60.36
N LEU A 26 25.89 13.10 60.19
CA LEU A 26 26.03 14.17 61.20
C LEU A 26 27.10 15.20 60.77
N ASN A 27 26.62 16.41 60.44
CA ASN A 27 27.18 17.70 60.84
C ASN A 27 28.72 17.95 60.79
N GLN A 28 29.21 18.59 59.72
CA GLN A 28 30.24 19.64 59.85
C GLN A 28 30.30 20.57 58.64
N VAL A 29 29.74 21.77 58.84
CA VAL A 29 30.18 23.09 58.35
C VAL A 29 31.45 23.04 57.49
N ARG A 30 31.29 23.06 56.16
CA ARG A 30 32.26 23.68 55.26
C ARG A 30 31.52 24.71 54.41
N GLN A 31 31.83 25.96 54.71
CA GLN A 31 31.42 27.17 54.02
C GLN A 31 31.59 27.00 52.51
N VAL A 32 30.49 27.16 51.76
CA VAL A 32 30.54 27.43 50.32
C VAL A 32 30.44 28.95 50.16
N PRO A 33 31.37 29.62 49.45
CA PRO A 33 31.37 31.07 49.33
C PRO A 33 30.15 31.57 48.55
N PHE A 34 29.67 32.75 48.91
CA PHE A 34 28.55 33.45 48.27
C PHE A 34 28.94 33.88 46.84
N SER A 35 28.65 33.05 45.82
CA SER A 35 28.93 33.36 44.42
C SER A 35 27.75 34.08 43.75
N VAL A 36 27.88 35.42 43.71
CA VAL A 36 27.61 36.42 42.64
C VAL A 36 26.86 35.99 41.36
N GLU A 37 25.79 35.19 41.42
CA GLU A 37 25.03 34.78 40.22
C GLU A 37 23.50 34.80 40.43
N ASP A 38 23.02 35.67 41.31
CA ASP A 38 21.58 35.94 41.47
C ASP A 38 21.27 37.39 40.99
N PRO A 39 20.63 37.56 39.81
CA PRO A 39 20.33 38.88 39.25
C PRO A 39 19.29 39.66 40.06
N ASP A 40 18.56 39.02 40.98
CA ASP A 40 17.59 39.65 41.87
C ASP A 40 18.14 39.87 43.30
N TYR A 41 19.43 39.62 43.53
CA TYR A 41 20.03 39.78 44.86
C TYR A 41 20.06 41.24 45.32
N GLN A 42 19.29 41.54 46.37
CA GLN A 42 19.35 42.76 47.16
C GLN A 42 19.83 42.42 48.57
N GLY A 43 21.10 42.67 48.87
CA GLY A 43 21.69 42.36 50.18
C GLY A 43 22.64 43.44 50.69
N LEU A 44 22.77 43.51 52.02
CA LEU A 44 23.68 44.41 52.73
C LEU A 44 25.07 43.76 52.83
N GLU A 45 26.10 44.37 52.24
CA GLU A 45 27.48 43.88 52.32
C GLU A 45 28.21 44.53 53.51
N LEU A 46 28.46 43.75 54.57
CA LEU A 46 28.96 44.21 55.88
C LEU A 46 30.48 44.05 56.08
N GLU A 47 31.19 43.37 55.17
CA GLU A 47 32.60 42.98 55.38
C GLU A 47 33.62 44.08 55.05
N THR A 48 33.24 45.13 54.30
CA THR A 48 34.16 46.22 53.93
C THR A 48 33.61 47.58 54.36
N MET A 49 34.07 48.06 55.53
CA MET A 49 33.64 49.33 56.12
C MET A 49 34.46 50.52 55.57
N SER A 50 34.10 51.02 54.39
CA SER A 50 34.63 52.28 53.86
C SER A 50 33.75 53.46 54.32
N PRO A 51 34.28 54.47 55.02
CA PRO A 51 33.50 55.66 55.35
C PRO A 51 33.18 56.48 54.10
N CYS A 52 31.98 57.05 54.03
CA CYS A 52 31.59 57.98 52.98
C CYS A 52 32.50 59.22 53.02
N GLU A 53 33.15 59.55 51.90
CA GLU A 53 34.08 60.68 51.81
C GLU A 53 33.46 62.03 52.20
N LYS A 54 32.13 62.19 52.06
CA LYS A 54 31.42 63.43 52.39
C LYS A 54 30.94 63.53 53.84
N HIS A 55 30.55 62.42 54.46
CA HIS A 55 29.86 62.43 55.76
C HIS A 55 30.62 61.69 56.87
N GLY A 56 31.72 60.99 56.55
CA GLY A 56 32.57 60.28 57.52
C GLY A 56 31.91 59.09 58.21
N LYS A 57 30.68 58.73 57.82
CA LYS A 57 29.91 57.59 58.37
C LYS A 57 30.06 56.35 57.50
N ALA A 58 29.84 55.18 58.08
CA ALA A 58 29.84 53.91 57.35
C ALA A 58 28.80 53.97 56.20
N SER A 59 29.23 53.68 54.98
CA SER A 59 28.32 53.53 53.85
C SER A 59 27.59 52.19 53.96
N GLU A 60 26.25 52.18 53.92
CA GLU A 60 25.50 50.93 53.71
C GLU A 60 25.53 50.61 52.21
N ARG A 61 26.11 49.47 51.85
CA ARG A 61 26.19 49.03 50.45
C ARG A 61 24.84 48.50 50.00
N LEU A 62 24.12 49.28 49.18
CA LEU A 62 22.95 48.81 48.43
C LEU A 62 23.40 48.40 47.03
N VAL A 63 23.30 47.11 46.71
CA VAL A 63 23.69 46.59 45.39
C VAL A 63 22.51 46.69 44.44
N ALA A 64 22.68 47.40 43.33
CA ALA A 64 21.81 47.34 42.16
C ALA A 64 22.70 47.21 40.93
N PHE A 65 22.45 46.18 40.12
CA PHE A 65 23.21 45.92 38.89
C PHE A 65 22.64 46.71 37.72
N GLU A 66 23.50 47.38 36.95
CA GLU A 66 23.17 47.86 35.60
C GLU A 66 23.43 46.72 34.61
N GLY A 67 22.44 45.83 34.47
CA GLY A 67 22.48 44.70 33.55
C GLY A 67 23.49 43.61 33.93
N THR A 68 23.27 42.40 33.41
CA THR A 68 24.03 41.17 33.70
C THR A 68 25.50 41.21 33.31
N ASP A 69 25.95 42.24 32.60
CA ASP A 69 27.15 42.20 31.78
C ASP A 69 28.20 43.27 32.14
N THR A 70 27.93 44.20 33.08
CA THR A 70 28.94 45.20 33.50
C THR A 70 29.45 45.09 34.93
N GLY A 71 28.79 44.32 35.80
CA GLY A 71 29.27 44.02 37.16
C GLY A 71 29.59 45.23 38.06
N ARG A 72 29.14 46.45 37.71
CA ARG A 72 29.45 47.67 38.46
C ARG A 72 28.55 47.77 39.69
N ARG A 73 29.18 47.93 40.86
CA ARG A 73 28.53 48.17 42.15
C ARG A 73 28.53 49.67 42.46
N PHE A 74 27.39 50.24 42.85
CA PHE A 74 27.31 51.62 43.32
C PHE A 74 27.30 51.67 44.86
N LEU A 75 28.13 52.51 45.46
CA LEU A 75 28.14 52.75 46.91
C LEU A 75 27.21 53.94 47.21
N ALA A 76 26.19 53.73 48.03
CA ALA A 76 25.27 54.78 48.48
C ALA A 76 25.50 55.10 49.97
N CYS A 77 25.26 56.36 50.35
CA CYS A 77 25.25 56.77 51.75
C CYS A 77 23.85 56.56 52.31
N ALA A 78 23.74 55.93 53.48
CA ALA A 78 22.47 55.67 54.18
C ALA A 78 21.80 56.93 54.75
N GLU A 79 22.50 58.07 54.73
CA GLU A 79 21.96 59.33 55.24
C GLU A 79 20.99 59.95 54.22
N PRO A 80 19.69 60.12 54.55
CA PRO A 80 18.71 60.61 53.60
C PRO A 80 19.10 62.03 53.14
N PRO A 81 19.03 62.34 51.84
CA PRO A 81 19.39 63.66 51.35
C PRO A 81 18.41 64.69 51.92
N LEU A 82 18.91 65.58 52.77
CA LEU A 82 18.15 66.74 53.20
C LEU A 82 17.84 67.61 51.97
N ARG A 83 16.55 67.61 51.59
CA ARG A 83 15.77 68.65 50.90
C ARG A 83 16.19 69.07 49.46
N TYR A 84 15.39 68.59 48.51
CA TYR A 84 14.83 69.23 47.30
C TYR A 84 15.67 70.22 46.45
N ARG A 85 16.01 69.81 45.22
CA ARG A 85 15.63 70.42 43.91
C ARG A 85 16.64 70.06 42.81
N ALA A 86 16.30 69.08 41.97
CA ALA A 86 16.62 69.02 40.52
C ALA A 86 16.33 67.62 39.95
N LEU A 87 15.08 67.34 39.54
CA LEU A 87 14.80 66.24 38.61
C LEU A 87 13.63 66.61 37.71
N PRO A 88 13.89 66.82 36.40
CA PRO A 88 12.91 66.37 35.41
C PRO A 88 13.50 65.59 34.22
N PHE A 89 14.81 65.62 33.96
CA PHE A 89 15.34 65.13 32.68
C PHE A 89 15.85 63.67 32.70
N LEU A 90 16.38 63.20 33.83
CA LEU A 90 16.95 61.84 33.95
C LEU A 90 15.89 60.76 34.20
N THR A 91 14.77 61.10 34.82
CA THR A 91 13.67 60.15 35.07
C THR A 91 12.85 59.86 33.82
N LEU A 92 12.60 60.85 32.97
CA LEU A 92 11.88 60.68 31.70
C LEU A 92 12.67 59.81 30.70
N ARG A 93 13.99 59.99 30.62
CA ARG A 93 14.85 59.21 29.72
C ARG A 93 14.91 57.74 30.13
N ASN A 94 14.95 57.44 31.42
CA ASN A 94 14.91 56.07 31.94
C ASN A 94 13.55 55.41 31.72
N LEU A 95 12.45 56.12 31.96
CA LEU A 95 11.10 55.62 31.68
C LEU A 95 10.87 55.34 30.19
N ALA A 96 11.37 56.20 29.31
CA ALA A 96 11.31 55.99 27.85
C ALA A 96 12.11 54.74 27.41
N CYS A 97 13.29 54.51 28.01
CA CYS A 97 14.10 53.33 27.72
C CYS A 97 13.39 52.04 28.15
N ILE A 98 12.82 52.02 29.35
CA ILE A 98 12.07 50.88 29.89
C ILE A 98 10.83 50.58 29.02
N PHE A 99 10.07 51.60 28.63
CA PHE A 99 8.91 51.43 27.76
C PHE A 99 9.30 50.89 26.38
N GLN A 100 10.38 51.41 25.78
CA GLN A 100 10.88 50.93 24.49
C GLN A 100 11.33 49.46 24.56
N GLN A 101 11.99 49.07 25.65
CA GLN A 101 12.43 47.69 25.85
C GLN A 101 11.25 46.74 26.07
N TRP A 102 10.27 47.13 26.90
CA TRP A 102 9.02 46.38 27.09
C TRP A 102 8.23 46.21 25.79
N ALA A 103 8.10 47.28 24.99
CA ALA A 103 7.42 47.23 23.70
C ALA A 103 8.15 46.31 22.71
N SER A 104 9.48 46.30 22.73
CA SER A 104 10.30 45.44 21.87
C SER A 104 10.19 43.96 22.28
N SER A 105 10.28 43.64 23.56
CA SER A 105 10.06 42.26 24.07
C SER A 105 8.64 41.78 23.82
N SER A 106 7.65 42.64 24.00
CA SER A 106 6.24 42.30 23.73
C SER A 106 5.99 42.05 22.24
N ALA A 107 6.59 42.85 21.36
CA ALA A 107 6.52 42.65 19.91
C ALA A 107 7.23 41.35 19.47
N LEU A 108 8.34 40.98 20.12
CA LEU A 108 9.03 39.71 19.88
C LEU A 108 8.15 38.52 20.28
N GLY A 109 7.56 38.54 21.48
CA GLY A 109 6.68 37.48 21.96
C GLY A 109 5.44 37.27 21.05
N LEU A 110 4.83 38.34 20.55
CA LEU A 110 3.73 38.24 19.58
C LEU A 110 4.16 37.63 18.24
N ARG A 111 5.38 37.93 17.77
CA ARG A 111 5.94 37.33 16.54
C ARG A 111 6.19 35.84 16.73
N GLU A 112 6.77 35.45 17.85
CA GLU A 112 7.01 34.04 18.18
C GLU A 112 5.68 33.27 18.28
N GLN A 113 4.66 33.85 18.93
CA GLN A 113 3.33 33.26 19.02
C GLN A 113 2.67 33.10 17.63
N ALA A 114 2.79 34.09 16.75
CA ALA A 114 2.30 34.01 15.38
C ALA A 114 3.03 32.94 14.55
N GLN A 115 4.35 32.78 14.75
CA GLN A 115 5.13 31.73 14.09
C GLN A 115 4.75 30.33 14.59
N MET A 116 4.51 30.17 15.89
CA MET A 116 4.04 28.91 16.46
C MET A 116 2.67 28.52 15.91
N ALA A 117 1.71 29.46 15.91
CA ALA A 117 0.39 29.23 15.33
C ALA A 117 0.45 28.82 13.85
N LYS A 118 1.37 29.41 13.08
CA LYS A 118 1.62 29.02 11.69
C LYS A 118 2.18 27.59 11.59
N ARG A 119 3.18 27.24 12.40
CA ARG A 119 3.76 25.88 12.42
C ARG A 119 2.74 24.83 12.86
N ASP A 120 1.88 25.14 13.82
CA ASP A 120 0.82 24.23 14.28
C ASP A 120 -0.21 23.98 13.17
N ALA A 121 -0.62 25.03 12.45
CA ALA A 121 -1.50 24.91 11.30
C ALA A 121 -0.88 24.09 10.15
N GLU A 122 0.43 24.24 9.92
CA GLU A 122 1.17 23.44 8.94
C GLU A 122 1.30 21.97 9.39
N SER A 123 1.53 21.72 10.68
CA SER A 123 1.60 20.38 11.27
C SER A 123 0.28 19.62 11.13
N GLU A 124 -0.85 20.28 11.41
CA GLU A 124 -2.17 19.66 11.29
C GLU A 124 -2.51 19.32 9.82
N LYS A 125 -2.18 20.21 8.88
CA LYS A 125 -2.32 19.93 7.45
C LYS A 125 -1.46 18.74 7.02
N LEU A 126 -0.22 18.68 7.50
CA LEU A 126 0.68 17.56 7.19
C LEU A 126 0.13 16.24 7.72
N LYS A 127 -0.44 16.23 8.93
CA LYS A 127 -1.08 15.06 9.52
C LYS A 127 -2.28 14.58 8.71
N GLN A 128 -3.13 15.50 8.25
CA GLN A 128 -4.25 15.18 7.37
C GLN A 128 -3.78 14.60 6.03
N ASN A 129 -2.77 15.21 5.40
CA ASN A 129 -2.18 14.71 4.16
C ASN A 129 -1.60 13.30 4.33
N TYR A 130 -0.94 13.02 5.46
CA TYR A 130 -0.39 11.72 5.78
C TYR A 130 -1.49 10.65 5.93
N GLU A 131 -2.59 10.99 6.61
CA GLU A 131 -3.74 10.08 6.76
C GLU A 131 -4.39 9.76 5.40
N VAL A 132 -4.56 10.77 4.55
CA VAL A 132 -5.06 10.57 3.18
C VAL A 132 -4.12 9.65 2.40
N LEU A 133 -2.81 9.86 2.48
CA LEU A 133 -1.81 9.02 1.81
C LEU A 133 -1.86 7.57 2.29
N LEU A 134 -2.00 7.33 3.60
CA LEU A 134 -2.16 5.99 4.16
C LEU A 134 -3.41 5.30 3.60
N ASN A 135 -4.54 6.02 3.55
CA ASN A 135 -5.79 5.47 3.05
C ASN A 135 -5.73 5.15 1.55
N LEU A 136 -5.11 6.03 0.75
CA LEU A 136 -4.86 5.75 -0.67
C LEU A 136 -3.95 4.53 -0.86
N THR A 137 -2.90 4.40 -0.05
CA THR A 137 -1.98 3.26 -0.12
C THR A 137 -2.69 1.94 0.23
N ARG A 138 -3.55 1.94 1.27
CA ARG A 138 -4.38 0.79 1.62
C ARG A 138 -5.35 0.42 0.50
N ALA A 139 -6.07 1.41 -0.04
CA ALA A 139 -6.99 1.20 -1.15
C ALA A 139 -6.29 0.64 -2.40
N GLN A 140 -5.11 1.17 -2.74
CA GLN A 140 -4.29 0.68 -3.84
C GLN A 140 -3.87 -0.78 -3.62
N ALA A 141 -3.45 -1.15 -2.41
CA ALA A 141 -3.11 -2.53 -2.07
C ALA A 141 -4.30 -3.48 -2.26
N THR A 142 -5.51 -3.08 -1.82
CA THR A 142 -6.74 -3.85 -2.01
C THR A 142 -7.07 -4.02 -3.49
N ILE A 143 -6.97 -2.95 -4.31
CA ILE A 143 -7.22 -3.03 -5.75
C ILE A 143 -6.24 -4.00 -6.40
N ILE A 144 -4.94 -3.90 -6.08
CA ILE A 144 -3.92 -4.81 -6.61
C ILE A 144 -4.22 -6.27 -6.24
N GLN A 145 -4.60 -6.52 -4.98
CA GLN A 145 -4.95 -7.87 -4.53
C GLN A 145 -6.18 -8.41 -5.29
N ASN A 146 -7.22 -7.60 -5.46
CA ASN A 146 -8.43 -7.99 -6.18
C ASN A 146 -8.14 -8.28 -7.65
N LEU A 147 -7.30 -7.47 -8.31
CA LEU A 147 -6.89 -7.72 -9.69
C LEU A 147 -6.07 -9.00 -9.81
N LYS A 148 -5.15 -9.28 -8.87
CA LYS A 148 -4.38 -10.53 -8.83
C LYS A 148 -5.31 -11.74 -8.66
N LEU A 149 -6.27 -11.66 -7.74
CA LEU A 149 -7.24 -12.73 -7.52
C LEU A 149 -8.07 -12.99 -8.78
N LYS A 150 -8.64 -11.93 -9.37
CA LYS A 150 -9.42 -12.03 -10.61
C LYS A 150 -8.63 -12.70 -11.73
N HIS A 151 -7.38 -12.28 -11.94
CA HIS A 151 -6.52 -12.89 -12.97
C HIS A 151 -6.28 -14.38 -12.73
N ILE A 152 -6.09 -14.82 -11.48
CA ILE A 152 -5.94 -16.24 -11.14
C ILE A 152 -7.24 -17.00 -11.45
N THR A 153 -8.38 -16.47 -11.04
CA THR A 153 -9.69 -17.08 -11.30
C THR A 153 -9.99 -17.19 -12.79
N ASP A 154 -9.79 -16.10 -13.56
CA ASP A 154 -10.00 -16.09 -15.01
C ASP A 154 -9.07 -17.09 -15.71
N LYS A 155 -7.82 -17.22 -15.25
CA LYS A 155 -6.86 -18.19 -15.77
C LYS A 155 -7.30 -19.64 -15.50
N GLN A 156 -7.86 -19.92 -14.32
CA GLN A 156 -8.40 -21.24 -13.99
C GLN A 156 -9.61 -21.59 -14.88
N LEU A 157 -10.57 -20.67 -15.00
CA LEU A 157 -11.75 -20.84 -15.85
C LEU A 157 -11.37 -21.06 -17.32
N LEU A 158 -10.38 -20.31 -17.83
CA LEU A 158 -9.90 -20.50 -19.20
C LEU A 158 -9.24 -21.87 -19.40
N SER A 159 -8.48 -22.35 -18.41
CA SER A 159 -7.87 -23.68 -18.45
C SER A 159 -8.91 -24.80 -18.45
N GLU A 160 -9.96 -24.67 -17.64
CA GLU A 160 -11.07 -25.63 -17.59
C GLU A 160 -11.85 -25.64 -18.91
N ALA A 161 -12.19 -24.46 -19.44
CA ALA A 161 -12.86 -24.33 -20.73
C ALA A 161 -12.03 -24.96 -21.87
N LYS A 162 -10.71 -24.76 -21.85
CA LYS A 162 -9.79 -25.37 -22.83
C LYS A 162 -9.80 -26.90 -22.75
N MET A 163 -9.69 -27.48 -21.55
CA MET A 163 -9.74 -28.94 -21.36
C MET A 163 -11.07 -29.53 -21.83
N ASN A 164 -12.19 -28.85 -21.53
CA ASN A 164 -13.51 -29.27 -21.98
C ASN A 164 -13.66 -29.25 -23.50
N LEU A 165 -13.09 -28.24 -24.18
CA LEU A 165 -13.06 -28.19 -25.65
C LEU A 165 -12.20 -29.30 -26.24
N GLU A 166 -11.03 -29.58 -25.66
CA GLU A 166 -10.17 -30.68 -26.10
C GLU A 166 -10.87 -32.04 -25.98
N LEU A 167 -11.60 -32.28 -24.88
CA LEU A 167 -12.37 -33.51 -24.69
C LEU A 167 -13.49 -33.64 -25.74
N LYS A 168 -14.28 -32.58 -25.96
CA LYS A 168 -15.34 -32.58 -26.99
C LYS A 168 -14.79 -32.77 -28.39
N ASN A 169 -13.64 -32.19 -28.70
CA ASN A 169 -12.98 -32.40 -29.99
C ASN A 169 -12.55 -33.85 -30.17
N ALA A 170 -12.01 -34.49 -29.12
CA ALA A 170 -11.65 -35.92 -29.19
C ALA A 170 -12.88 -36.81 -29.39
N GLU A 171 -14.00 -36.51 -28.72
CA GLU A 171 -15.28 -37.20 -28.92
C GLU A 171 -15.81 -37.04 -30.36
N LEU A 172 -15.75 -35.82 -30.90
CA LEU A 172 -16.15 -35.54 -32.28
C LEU A 172 -15.29 -36.32 -33.27
N THR A 173 -13.96 -36.29 -33.15
CA THR A 173 -13.06 -37.07 -34.02
C THR A 173 -13.41 -38.55 -34.02
N LYS A 174 -13.66 -39.14 -32.84
CA LYS A 174 -14.06 -40.56 -32.73
C LYS A 174 -15.40 -40.84 -33.41
N SER A 175 -16.36 -39.92 -33.29
CA SER A 175 -17.66 -40.04 -33.96
C SER A 175 -17.55 -39.91 -35.48
N GLU A 176 -16.68 -39.02 -35.97
CA GLU A 176 -16.39 -38.85 -37.40
C GLU A 176 -15.75 -40.10 -37.98
N GLU A 177 -14.73 -40.65 -37.32
CA GLU A 177 -14.09 -41.91 -37.73
C GLU A 177 -15.11 -43.04 -37.83
N LYS A 178 -15.99 -43.20 -36.84
CA LYS A 178 -17.05 -44.21 -36.86
C LYS A 178 -18.00 -44.01 -38.05
N LEU A 179 -18.46 -42.78 -38.29
CA LEU A 179 -19.34 -42.47 -39.42
C LEU A 179 -18.66 -42.73 -40.77
N THR A 180 -17.35 -42.47 -40.88
CA THR A 180 -16.60 -42.78 -42.11
C THR A 180 -16.49 -44.28 -42.33
N GLN A 181 -16.31 -45.07 -41.28
CA GLN A 181 -16.30 -46.53 -41.34
C GLN A 181 -17.67 -47.08 -41.77
N ASP A 182 -18.74 -46.68 -41.08
CA ASP A 182 -20.12 -47.10 -41.39
C ASP A 182 -20.48 -46.74 -42.85
N LYS A 183 -20.06 -45.57 -43.33
CA LYS A 183 -20.26 -45.13 -44.72
C LYS A 183 -19.54 -46.04 -45.72
N LEU A 184 -18.33 -46.51 -45.42
CA LEU A 184 -17.61 -47.44 -46.28
C LEU A 184 -18.28 -48.82 -46.30
N GLU A 185 -18.71 -49.32 -45.14
CA GLU A 185 -19.41 -50.59 -45.03
C GLU A 185 -20.72 -50.59 -45.85
N LEU A 186 -21.52 -49.53 -45.71
CA LEU A 186 -22.73 -49.36 -46.52
C LEU A 186 -22.44 -49.31 -48.01
N LYS A 187 -21.33 -48.68 -48.44
CA LYS A 187 -20.93 -48.68 -49.85
C LYS A 187 -20.63 -50.08 -50.37
N PHE A 188 -19.97 -50.93 -49.56
CA PHE A 188 -19.74 -52.33 -49.94
C PHE A 188 -21.05 -53.11 -50.05
N GLN A 189 -21.94 -52.99 -49.07
CA GLN A 189 -23.24 -53.65 -49.09
C GLN A 189 -24.08 -53.23 -50.31
N VAL A 190 -24.11 -51.94 -50.65
CA VAL A 190 -24.80 -51.43 -51.84
C VAL A 190 -24.18 -51.98 -53.13
N ALA A 191 -22.85 -52.07 -53.22
CA ALA A 191 -22.18 -52.64 -54.39
C ALA A 191 -22.54 -54.12 -54.60
N ASP A 192 -22.62 -54.91 -53.53
CA ASP A 192 -23.01 -56.32 -53.61
C ASP A 192 -24.48 -56.49 -54.02
N LEU A 193 -25.39 -55.65 -53.50
CA LEU A 193 -26.78 -55.64 -53.92
C LEU A 193 -26.94 -55.27 -55.41
N LEU A 194 -26.15 -54.31 -55.92
CA LEU A 194 -26.17 -53.95 -57.34
C LEU A 194 -25.73 -55.11 -58.24
N LYS A 195 -24.66 -55.84 -57.86
CA LYS A 195 -24.23 -57.03 -58.59
C LYS A 195 -25.29 -58.13 -58.57
N GLY A 196 -25.94 -58.35 -57.43
CA GLY A 196 -27.05 -59.31 -57.32
C GLY A 196 -28.23 -58.93 -58.23
N LYS A 197 -28.59 -57.65 -58.27
CA LYS A 197 -29.64 -57.11 -59.14
C LYS A 197 -29.32 -57.29 -60.62
N GLU A 198 -28.07 -57.07 -61.03
CA GLU A 198 -27.63 -57.25 -62.42
C GLU A 198 -27.78 -58.71 -62.87
N LYS A 199 -27.28 -59.67 -62.06
CA LYS A 199 -27.44 -61.11 -62.31
C LYS A 199 -28.91 -61.53 -62.43
N HIS A 200 -29.75 -61.10 -61.49
CA HIS A 200 -31.18 -61.37 -61.56
C HIS A 200 -31.81 -60.78 -62.83
N GLY A 201 -31.35 -59.61 -63.29
CA GLY A 201 -31.77 -59.01 -64.54
C GLY A 201 -31.41 -59.86 -65.76
N GLU A 202 -30.17 -60.39 -65.81
CA GLU A 202 -29.72 -61.31 -66.86
C GLU A 202 -30.55 -62.60 -66.90
N GLU A 203 -30.79 -63.21 -65.72
CA GLU A 203 -31.62 -64.41 -65.58
C GLU A 203 -33.06 -64.17 -66.06
N MET A 204 -33.64 -63.00 -65.74
CA MET A 204 -34.97 -62.62 -66.19
C MET A 204 -35.07 -62.52 -67.72
N VAL A 205 -34.09 -61.87 -68.37
CA VAL A 205 -34.02 -61.77 -69.84
C VAL A 205 -33.89 -63.16 -70.48
N GLN A 206 -33.09 -64.05 -69.88
CA GLN A 206 -32.93 -65.42 -70.37
C GLN A 206 -34.23 -66.22 -70.29
N LEU A 207 -34.97 -66.10 -69.18
CA LEU A 207 -36.29 -66.73 -69.01
C LEU A 207 -37.31 -66.18 -70.02
N GLU A 208 -37.34 -64.86 -70.27
CA GLU A 208 -38.21 -64.25 -71.28
C GLU A 208 -37.94 -64.84 -72.68
N LEU A 209 -36.67 -65.04 -73.03
CA LEU A 209 -36.28 -65.66 -74.30
C LEU A 209 -36.76 -67.11 -74.40
N GLN A 210 -36.58 -67.90 -73.33
CA GLN A 210 -37.06 -69.29 -73.27
C GLN A 210 -38.58 -69.38 -73.40
N PHE A 211 -39.32 -68.50 -72.73
CA PHE A 211 -40.78 -68.41 -72.88
C PHE A 211 -41.20 -68.10 -74.33
N ALA A 212 -40.52 -67.15 -74.99
CA ALA A 212 -40.82 -66.81 -76.38
C ALA A 212 -40.56 -67.98 -77.35
N GLU A 213 -39.53 -68.78 -77.12
CA GLU A 213 -39.25 -69.99 -77.90
C GLU A 213 -40.33 -71.06 -77.71
N LEU A 214 -40.76 -71.29 -76.46
CA LEU A 214 -41.83 -72.24 -76.15
C LEU A 214 -43.17 -71.80 -76.76
N MET A 215 -43.51 -70.51 -76.72
CA MET A 215 -44.71 -69.97 -77.36
C MET A 215 -44.74 -70.25 -78.87
N LYS A 216 -43.61 -70.04 -79.57
CA LYS A 216 -43.51 -70.37 -81.00
C LYS A 216 -43.66 -71.87 -81.27
N ALA A 217 -43.12 -72.72 -80.39
CA ALA A 217 -43.27 -74.17 -80.51
C ALA A 217 -44.72 -74.62 -80.27
N GLU A 218 -45.39 -74.01 -79.29
CA GLU A 218 -46.81 -74.25 -78.99
C GLU A 218 -47.71 -73.87 -80.18
N GLU A 219 -47.49 -72.70 -80.79
CA GLU A 219 -48.23 -72.29 -82.00
C GLU A 219 -48.06 -73.30 -83.14
N LYS A 220 -46.83 -73.73 -83.42
CA LYS A 220 -46.56 -74.77 -84.44
C LYS A 220 -47.26 -76.09 -84.12
N LEU A 221 -47.31 -76.50 -82.85
CA LEU A 221 -48.02 -77.71 -82.43
C LEU A 221 -49.54 -77.56 -82.63
N LYS A 222 -50.11 -76.40 -82.30
CA LYS A 222 -51.52 -76.10 -82.56
C LYS A 222 -51.87 -76.20 -84.05
N GLU A 223 -51.02 -75.69 -84.94
CA GLU A 223 -51.21 -75.83 -86.39
C GLU A 223 -51.17 -77.30 -86.85
N LYS A 224 -50.21 -78.09 -86.36
CA LYS A 224 -50.14 -79.52 -86.66
C LYS A 224 -51.38 -80.27 -86.19
N ILE A 225 -51.89 -79.98 -84.99
CA ILE A 225 -53.11 -80.60 -84.46
C ILE A 225 -54.31 -80.28 -85.34
N LYS A 226 -54.48 -79.02 -85.75
CA LYS A 226 -55.54 -78.62 -86.70
C LYS A 226 -55.45 -79.41 -88.01
N GLY A 227 -54.24 -79.59 -88.55
CA GLY A 227 -54.00 -80.39 -89.75
C GLY A 227 -54.41 -81.85 -89.59
N ILE A 228 -54.12 -82.47 -88.45
CA ILE A 228 -54.54 -83.85 -88.14
C ILE A 228 -56.06 -83.95 -88.00
N GLN A 229 -56.70 -83.01 -87.29
CA GLN A 229 -58.15 -82.98 -87.12
C GLN A 229 -58.87 -82.90 -88.48
N ALA A 230 -58.37 -82.07 -89.41
CA ALA A 230 -58.93 -81.97 -90.76
C ALA A 230 -58.82 -83.26 -91.60
N ILE A 231 -57.90 -84.17 -91.27
CA ILE A 231 -57.80 -85.49 -91.91
C ILE A 231 -58.85 -86.46 -91.34
N LEU A 232 -59.13 -86.38 -90.03
CA LEU A 232 -60.05 -87.29 -89.34
C LEU A 232 -61.54 -87.00 -89.59
N GLU A 233 -61.90 -85.80 -90.04
CA GLU A 233 -63.30 -85.38 -90.31
C GLU A 233 -63.76 -85.64 -91.76
N LYS A 234 -62.95 -86.31 -92.59
CA LYS A 234 -63.30 -86.79 -93.95
C LYS A 234 -63.68 -88.26 -93.95
#